data_AF-A0A7C5MBK1-F1
#
_entry.id   AF-A0A7C5MBK1-F1
#
_cell.length_a   1.000
_cell.length_b   1.000
_cell.length_c   1.000
_cell.angle_alpha   90.00
_cell.angle_beta   90.00
_cell.angle_gamma   90.00
#
_symmetry.space_group_name_H-M   'P 1'
#
loop_
_entity.id
_entity.type
_entity.pdbx_description
1 polymer ?
#
loop_
_entity_poly.entity_id
_entity_poly.type
_entity_poly.pdbx_seq_one_letter_code
_entity_poly.pdbx_strand_id
1 'polypeptide(L)' 'MRMRKALGNPPYNYLIHTAPAFHHQVRRPGYWQTIEMDWHWHIELLPRLTKVAGFEWGTGFYINPTPPEDAARFLREVQV' A
#
# COMPACT_ATOMS: atom_id res chain seq x y z
N MET A 1 3.89 13.58 -11.74
CA MET A 1 2.65 14.15 -11.15
C MET A 1 1.37 13.51 -11.73
N ARG A 2 1.31 12.17 -11.92
CA ARG A 2 0.11 11.51 -12.49
C ARG A 2 -1.09 11.52 -11.55
N MET A 3 -0.89 11.03 -10.32
CA MET A 3 -1.96 10.97 -9.30
C MET A 3 -2.60 12.34 -9.03
N ARG A 4 -1.78 13.40 -8.97
CA ARG A 4 -2.28 14.78 -8.79
C ARG A 4 -3.28 15.18 -9.87
N LYS A 5 -2.93 14.94 -11.14
CA LYS A 5 -3.78 15.32 -12.30
C LYS A 5 -5.00 14.40 -12.42
N ALA A 6 -4.81 13.11 -12.19
CA ALA A 6 -5.84 12.08 -12.32
C ALA A 6 -6.95 12.19 -11.26
N LEU A 7 -6.58 12.56 -10.02
CA LEU A 7 -7.48 12.50 -8.86
C LEU A 7 -7.81 13.87 -8.26
N GLY A 8 -7.44 14.98 -8.91
CA GLY A 8 -7.75 16.33 -8.42
C GLY A 8 -6.96 16.74 -7.17
N ASN A 9 -5.69 16.32 -7.07
CA ASN A 9 -4.80 16.63 -5.94
C ASN A 9 -5.35 16.24 -4.55
N PRO A 10 -5.70 14.96 -4.32
CA PRO A 10 -6.23 14.54 -3.04
C PRO A 10 -5.12 14.52 -1.97
N PRO A 11 -5.46 14.69 -0.68
CA PRO A 11 -4.56 14.33 0.39
C PRO A 11 -4.27 12.82 0.33
N TYR A 12 -3.04 12.43 0.65
CA TYR A 12 -2.61 11.04 0.61
C TYR A 12 -1.71 10.71 1.79
N ASN A 13 -1.69 9.43 2.15
CA ASN A 13 -0.66 8.86 3.02
C ASN A 13 0.36 8.10 2.17
N TYR A 14 1.59 8.05 2.67
CA TYR A 14 2.68 7.32 2.03
C TYR A 14 3.36 6.45 3.08
N LEU A 15 3.49 5.16 2.77
CA LEU A 15 4.04 4.16 3.67
C LEU A 15 5.27 3.52 3.02
N ILE A 16 6.30 3.31 3.83
CA ILE A 16 7.49 2.55 3.44
C ILE A 16 7.40 1.20 4.16
N HIS A 17 7.29 0.14 3.37
CA HIS A 17 7.28 -1.22 3.85
C HIS A 17 8.68 -1.79 3.71
N THR A 18 9.42 -1.81 4.82
CA THR A 18 10.77 -2.39 4.90
C THR A 18 10.75 -3.66 5.74
N ALA A 19 11.75 -4.51 5.54
CA ALA A 19 11.93 -5.69 6.37
C ALA A 19 12.11 -5.27 7.84
N PRO A 20 11.65 -6.08 8.80
CA PRO A 20 11.94 -5.88 10.21
C PRO A 20 13.45 -5.73 10.46
N ALA A 21 13.85 -5.14 11.58
CA ALA A 21 15.26 -5.06 11.94
C ALA A 21 15.80 -6.46 12.35
N PHE A 22 16.20 -7.27 11.37
CA PHE A 22 16.65 -8.65 11.57
C PHE A 22 18.18 -8.80 11.73
N HIS A 23 18.96 -7.80 11.32
CA HIS A 23 20.43 -7.81 11.46
C HIS A 23 20.91 -7.59 12.92
N HIS A 24 20.07 -7.03 13.79
CA HIS A 24 20.43 -6.67 15.18
C HIS A 24 19.82 -7.61 16.24
N GLN A 25 19.11 -8.67 15.83
CA GLN A 25 18.44 -9.58 16.75
C GLN A 25 19.09 -10.96 16.76
N VAL A 26 19.14 -11.59 17.94
CA VAL A 26 19.47 -13.00 18.09
C VAL A 26 18.43 -13.81 17.29
N ARG A 27 18.85 -14.38 16.17
CA ARG A 27 17.99 -15.20 15.31
C ARG A 27 17.47 -16.38 16.13
N ARG A 28 16.17 -16.36 16.47
CA ARG A 28 15.50 -17.50 17.07
C ARG A 28 15.43 -18.62 16.03
N PRO A 29 15.88 -19.85 16.33
CA PRO A 29 15.73 -20.97 15.41
C PRO A 29 14.28 -21.11 14.95
N GLY A 30 14.04 -21.20 13.64
CA GLY A 30 12.70 -21.26 13.06
C GLY A 30 12.09 -19.92 12.64
N TYR A 31 12.60 -18.78 13.09
CA TYR A 31 12.02 -17.46 12.80
C TYR A 31 12.87 -16.65 11.81
N TRP A 32 12.21 -16.04 10.81
CA TRP A 32 12.80 -15.08 9.87
C TRP A 32 14.07 -15.56 9.14
N GLN A 33 14.26 -16.88 9.02
CA GLN A 33 15.48 -17.45 8.41
C GLN A 33 15.59 -17.10 6.92
N THR A 34 14.44 -16.96 6.26
CA THR A 34 14.29 -16.72 4.83
C THR A 34 13.81 -15.30 4.53
N ILE A 35 13.80 -14.38 5.52
CA ILE A 35 13.25 -13.02 5.35
C ILE A 35 13.86 -12.25 4.18
N GLU A 36 15.16 -12.45 3.92
CA GLU A 36 15.89 -11.83 2.81
C GLU A 36 15.37 -12.29 1.43
N MET A 37 14.74 -13.47 1.36
CA MET A 37 14.12 -14.04 0.17
C MET A 37 12.60 -13.80 0.13
N ASP A 38 11.95 -13.78 1.29
CA ASP A 38 10.49 -13.67 1.40
C ASP A 38 9.98 -12.22 1.32
N TRP A 39 10.81 -11.23 1.67
CA TRP A 39 10.41 -9.83 1.74
C TRP A 39 11.06 -8.97 0.66
N HIS A 40 10.24 -8.20 -0.05
CA HIS A 40 10.69 -7.16 -0.96
C HIS A 40 10.19 -5.80 -0.46
N TRP A 41 11.11 -4.87 -0.24
CA TRP A 41 10.74 -3.53 0.20
C TRP A 41 9.89 -2.86 -0.86
N HIS A 42 8.86 -2.15 -0.45
CA HIS A 42 8.03 -1.41 -1.39
C HIS A 42 7.43 -0.20 -0.71
N ILE A 43 6.77 0.57 -1.55
CA ILE A 43 6.19 1.85 -1.21
C ILE A 43 4.70 1.75 -1.53
N GLU A 44 3.88 2.13 -0.56
CA GLU A 44 2.44 2.21 -0.75
C GLU A 44 1.99 3.67 -0.69
N LEU A 45 1.17 4.07 -1.67
CA LEU A 45 0.62 5.41 -1.80
C LEU A 45 -0.90 5.32 -1.71
N LEU A 46 -1.47 5.92 -0.67
CA LEU A 46 -2.88 5.80 -0.32
C LEU A 46 -3.59 7.16 -0.43
N PRO A 47 -4.13 7.52 -1.62
CA PRO A 47 -4.96 8.71 -1.76
C PRO A 47 -6.26 8.55 -0.97
N ARG A 48 -6.64 9.57 -0.21
CA ARG A 48 -7.86 9.58 0.61
C ARG A 48 -9.05 10.00 -0.25
N LEU A 49 -9.68 9.03 -0.91
CA LEU A 49 -10.81 9.27 -1.83
C LEU A 49 -12.19 9.06 -1.16
N THR A 50 -12.26 8.21 -0.14
CA THR A 50 -13.50 7.87 0.57
C THR A 50 -13.30 7.93 2.08
N LYS A 51 -14.41 8.03 2.83
CA LYS A 51 -14.39 7.91 4.29
C LYS A 51 -14.68 6.45 4.67
N VAL A 52 -13.89 5.94 5.61
CA VAL A 52 -14.09 4.62 6.23
C VAL A 52 -15.42 4.64 6.99
N ALA A 53 -16.27 3.63 6.77
CA ALA A 53 -17.59 3.50 7.41
C ALA A 53 -17.56 2.47 8.56
N GLY A 54 -18.74 2.23 9.16
CA GLY A 54 -18.87 1.34 10.32
C GLY A 54 -18.51 -0.12 10.03
N PHE A 55 -18.63 -0.58 8.79
CA PHE A 55 -18.27 -1.95 8.40
C PHE A 55 -16.75 -2.16 8.45
N GLU A 56 -15.98 -1.26 7.85
CA GLU A 56 -14.53 -1.38 7.80
C GLU A 56 -13.92 -1.26 9.20
N TRP A 57 -14.47 -0.37 10.04
CA TRP A 57 -14.08 -0.28 11.45
C TRP A 57 -14.45 -1.53 12.26
N GLY A 58 -15.64 -2.10 12.02
CA GLY A 58 -16.12 -3.26 12.76
C GLY A 58 -15.46 -4.58 12.39
N THR A 59 -14.97 -4.70 11.15
CA THR A 59 -14.45 -5.97 10.62
C THR A 59 -12.96 -5.96 10.28
N GLY A 60 -12.36 -4.79 10.07
CA GLY A 60 -11.00 -4.66 9.56
C GLY A 60 -10.85 -4.95 8.05
N PHE A 61 -11.94 -5.27 7.36
CA PHE A 61 -11.94 -5.44 5.90
C PHE A 61 -12.25 -4.13 5.19
N TYR A 62 -11.55 -3.89 4.08
CA TYR A 62 -11.77 -2.73 3.22
C TYR A 62 -12.54 -3.13 1.97
N ILE A 63 -13.49 -2.28 1.58
CA ILE A 63 -14.19 -2.41 0.30
C ILE A 63 -13.46 -1.51 -0.70
N ASN A 64 -12.88 -2.11 -1.74
CA ASN A 64 -12.32 -1.35 -2.85
C ASN A 64 -13.36 -1.26 -3.98
N PRO A 65 -13.95 -0.07 -4.23
CA PRO A 65 -14.97 0.08 -5.28
C PRO A 65 -14.37 0.07 -6.69
N THR A 66 -13.05 0.21 -6.84
CA THR A 66 -12.38 0.28 -8.14
C THR A 66 -11.41 -0.88 -8.31
N PRO A 67 -11.66 -1.78 -9.28
CA PRO A 67 -10.74 -2.87 -9.58
C PRO A 67 -9.33 -2.34 -9.93
N PRO A 68 -8.25 -3.03 -9.54
CA PRO A 68 -6.89 -2.60 -9.82
C PRO A 68 -6.59 -2.50 -11.32
N GLU A 69 -7.24 -3.30 -12.15
CA GLU A 69 -7.12 -3.28 -13.61
C GLU A 69 -7.59 -1.94 -14.20
N ASP A 70 -8.73 -1.46 -13.71
CA ASP A 70 -9.30 -0.19 -14.14
C ASP A 70 -8.49 0.99 -13.60
N ALA A 71 -8.04 0.92 -12.34
CA ALA A 71 -7.18 1.94 -11.74
C ALA A 71 -5.84 2.06 -12.50
N ALA A 72 -5.22 0.94 -12.86
CA ALA A 72 -3.96 0.92 -13.60
C ALA A 72 -4.14 1.49 -15.02
N ARG A 73 -5.23 1.12 -15.72
CA ARG A 73 -5.57 1.67 -17.04
C ARG A 73 -5.78 3.19 -16.95
N PHE A 74 -6.60 3.64 -16.01
CA PHE A 74 -6.90 5.06 -15.80
C PHE A 74 -5.63 5.88 -15.53
N LEU A 75 -4.76 5.44 -14.62
CA LEU A 75 -3.51 6.13 -14.31
C LEU A 75 -2.53 6.15 -15.49
N ARG A 76 -2.55 5.13 -16.37
CA ARG A 76 -1.68 5.05 -17.55
C ARG A 76 -2.10 6.05 -18.63
N GLU A 77 -3.40 6.22 -18.83
CA GLU A 77 -3.99 7.09 -19.87
C GLU A 77 -3.88 8.58 -19.54
N VAL A 78 -3.62 8.93 -18.28
CA VAL A 78 -3.40 10.32 -17.85
C VAL A 78 -2.11 10.86 -18.47
N GLN A 79 -2.26 11.75 -19.46
CA GLN A 79 -1.16 12.56 -19.99
C GLN A 79 -0.61 13.46 -18.89
N VAL A 80 0.70 13.43 -18.63
CA VAL A 80 1.34 14.22 -17.57
C VAL A 80 1.80 15.55 -18.11
#